data_AF-A0A2N7PK00-F1
#
_entry.id   AF-A0A2N7PK00-F1
#
_cell.length_a   1.000
_cell.length_b   1.000
_cell.length_c   1.000
_cell.angle_alpha   90.00
_cell.angle_beta   90.00
_cell.angle_gamma   90.00
#
_symmetry.space_group_name_H-M   'P 1'
#
loop_
_entity.id
_entity.type
_entity.pdbx_description
1 polymer ?
#
loop_
_entity_poly.entity_id
_entity_poly.type
_entity_poly.pdbx_seq_one_letter_code
_entity_poly.pdbx_strand_id
1 'polypeptide(L)'
;MKKLVAILMGGIFAASVSSAFAVESCVKCHKSMDKVAEYIKKSGVKSADEFVDFLRNKSAKKALHKSVKDEDIKKAFAEASKK
;
A
#
# COMPACT_ATOMS: atom_id res chain seq x y z
N MET A 1 -14.66 -39.74 1.29
CA MET A 1 -14.39 -38.81 0.19
C MET A 1 -14.24 -37.40 0.75
N LYS A 2 -13.01 -36.89 0.90
CA LYS A 2 -12.73 -35.51 1.33
C LYS A 2 -12.11 -34.79 0.14
N LYS A 3 -12.87 -33.91 -0.50
CA LYS A 3 -12.41 -33.12 -1.66
C LYS A 3 -11.55 -31.98 -1.15
N LEU A 4 -10.25 -32.04 -1.44
CA LEU A 4 -9.33 -30.91 -1.25
C LEU A 4 -9.50 -29.97 -2.45
N VAL A 5 -10.02 -28.78 -2.17
CA VAL A 5 -10.10 -27.69 -3.14
C VAL A 5 -8.76 -26.94 -3.09
N ALA A 6 -7.85 -27.32 -3.98
CA ALA A 6 -6.64 -26.55 -4.24
C ALA A 6 -6.98 -25.45 -5.25
N ILE A 7 -7.31 -24.26 -4.75
CA ILE A 7 -7.36 -23.06 -5.57
C ILE A 7 -5.92 -22.60 -5.79
N LEU A 8 -5.35 -23.02 -6.92
CA LEU A 8 -4.22 -22.36 -7.57
C LEU A 8 -4.69 -20.97 -8.03
N MET A 9 -4.49 -19.96 -7.19
CA MET A 9 -4.50 -18.57 -7.66
C MET A 9 -3.17 -18.31 -8.35
N GLY A 10 -3.16 -18.61 -9.66
CA GLY A 10 -2.23 -18.01 -10.59
C GLY A 10 -2.38 -16.49 -10.54
N GLY A 11 -1.30 -15.82 -10.15
CA GLY A 11 -1.17 -14.37 -10.20
C GLY A 11 0.23 -14.05 -10.70
N ILE A 12 0.36 -13.97 -12.01
CA ILE A 12 1.53 -13.45 -12.72
C ILE A 12 1.81 -12.05 -12.17
N PHE A 13 2.87 -11.88 -11.37
CA PHE A 13 3.39 -10.56 -11.04
C PHE A 13 4.58 -10.25 -11.95
N ALA A 14 4.25 -9.97 -13.21
CA ALA A 14 5.18 -9.32 -14.12
C ALA A 14 5.30 -7.84 -13.72
N ALA A 15 6.55 -7.38 -13.71
CA ALA A 15 7.01 -5.99 -13.73
C ALA A 15 6.72 -5.12 -12.49
N SER A 16 7.79 -4.75 -11.77
CA SER A 16 7.89 -3.39 -11.22
C SER A 16 9.32 -3.04 -10.77
N VAL A 17 10.26 -2.91 -11.72
CA VAL A 17 11.51 -2.17 -11.45
C VAL A 17 11.25 -0.67 -11.20
N SER A 18 10.05 -0.18 -11.55
CA SER A 18 9.63 1.22 -11.36
C SER A 18 8.85 1.51 -10.06
N SER A 19 8.60 0.51 -9.20
CA SER A 19 7.93 0.74 -7.91
C SER A 19 8.85 1.35 -6.85
N ALA A 20 10.16 1.20 -6.99
CA ALA A 20 11.16 1.65 -6.02
C ALA A 20 11.09 3.17 -5.76
N PHE A 21 10.90 3.99 -6.80
CA PHE A 21 10.93 5.46 -6.68
C PHE A 21 9.69 6.06 -6.02
N ALA A 22 8.49 5.51 -6.25
CA ALA A 22 7.26 6.01 -5.63
C ALA A 22 7.21 5.67 -4.13
N VAL A 23 7.68 4.46 -3.80
CA VAL A 23 7.87 3.96 -2.44
C VAL A 23 8.87 4.82 -1.65
N GLU A 24 9.90 5.34 -2.33
CA GLU A 24 10.97 6.12 -1.70
C GLU A 24 10.45 7.36 -0.96
N SER A 25 9.40 8.01 -1.48
CA SER A 25 8.80 9.18 -0.83
C SER A 25 8.16 8.85 0.53
N CYS A 26 7.47 7.71 0.62
CA CYS A 26 6.88 7.23 1.86
C CYS A 26 7.97 6.76 2.83
N VAL A 27 9.00 6.06 2.32
CA VAL A 27 10.14 5.58 3.12
C VAL A 27 10.96 6.73 3.71
N LYS A 28 11.10 7.86 3.01
CA LYS A 28 11.80 9.04 3.55
C LYS A 28 11.18 9.55 4.86
N CYS A 29 9.85 9.57 4.96
CA CYS A 29 9.17 10.00 6.18
C CYS A 29 8.98 8.88 7.21
N HIS A 30 8.75 7.64 6.75
CA HIS A 30 8.43 6.50 7.61
C HIS A 30 9.61 5.58 7.92
N LYS A 31 10.82 5.92 7.43
CA LYS A 31 12.11 5.22 7.58
C LYS A 31 12.23 3.86 6.87
N SER A 32 11.15 3.11 6.73
CA SER A 32 11.14 1.83 6.03
C SER A 32 9.76 1.49 5.46
N MET A 33 9.73 0.58 4.49
CA MET A 33 8.46 0.07 3.96
C MET A 33 7.69 -0.79 4.96
N ASP A 34 8.38 -1.45 5.89
CA ASP A 34 7.69 -2.22 6.93
C ASP A 34 6.87 -1.32 7.84
N LYS A 35 7.37 -0.11 8.14
CA LYS A 35 6.60 0.89 8.89
C LYS A 35 5.42 1.42 8.08
N VAL A 36 5.59 1.67 6.79
CA VAL A 36 4.47 2.06 5.90
C VAL A 36 3.39 0.97 5.91
N ALA A 37 3.77 -0.29 5.72
CA ALA A 37 2.86 -1.43 5.75
C ALA A 37 2.17 -1.60 7.12
N GLU A 38 2.89 -1.40 8.22
CA GLU A 38 2.33 -1.41 9.58
C GLU A 38 1.24 -0.34 9.74
N TYR A 39 1.48 0.88 9.27
CA TYR A 39 0.48 1.96 9.33
C TYR A 39 -0.72 1.71 8.43
N ILE A 40 -0.51 1.17 7.23
CA ILE A 40 -1.61 0.76 6.34
C ILE A 40 -2.46 -0.32 7.02
N LYS A 41 -1.84 -1.36 7.57
CA LYS A 41 -2.55 -2.42 8.32
C LYS A 41 -3.34 -1.84 9.51
N LYS A 42 -2.76 -0.90 10.27
CA LYS A 42 -3.43 -0.20 11.38
C LYS A 42 -4.59 0.70 10.94
N SER A 43 -4.58 1.22 9.72
CA SER A 43 -5.67 2.06 9.21
C SER A 43 -6.95 1.26 8.90
N GLY A 44 -6.84 -0.07 8.72
CA GLY A 44 -7.99 -0.94 8.46
C GLY A 44 -8.60 -0.81 7.05
N VAL A 45 -8.01 0.00 6.18
CA VAL A 45 -8.47 0.20 4.80
C VAL A 45 -8.22 -1.04 3.94
N LYS A 46 -9.10 -1.31 2.99
CA LYS A 46 -9.09 -2.52 2.16
C LYS A 46 -8.65 -2.28 0.72
N SER A 47 -8.61 -1.04 0.28
CA SER A 47 -8.24 -0.67 -1.08
C SER A 47 -7.34 0.56 -1.12
N ALA A 48 -6.64 0.73 -2.25
CA ALA A 48 -5.75 1.86 -2.47
C ALA A 48 -6.53 3.19 -2.49
N ASP A 49 -7.75 3.21 -3.05
CA ASP A 49 -8.62 4.40 -3.05
C ASP A 49 -9.13 4.73 -1.65
N GLU A 50 -9.49 3.73 -0.85
CA GLU A 50 -9.83 3.95 0.57
C GLU A 50 -8.63 4.48 1.36
N PHE A 51 -7.42 4.05 1.04
CA PHE A 51 -6.22 4.56 1.69
C PHE A 51 -5.93 6.02 1.31
N VAL A 52 -6.10 6.39 0.04
CA VAL A 52 -6.04 7.79 -0.39
C VAL A 52 -7.08 8.61 0.37
N ASP A 53 -8.35 8.21 0.35
CA ASP A 53 -9.41 8.90 1.09
C ASP A 53 -9.09 9.03 2.58
N PHE A 54 -8.56 7.95 3.20
CA PHE A 54 -8.13 7.97 4.58
C PHE A 54 -7.05 9.04 4.81
N LEU A 55 -6.00 9.09 3.99
CA LEU A 55 -4.93 10.07 4.14
C LEU A 55 -5.38 11.50 3.86
N ARG A 56 -6.34 11.71 2.96
CA ARG A 56 -6.86 13.04 2.61
C ARG A 56 -7.87 13.56 3.62
N ASN A 57 -8.76 12.71 4.13
CA ASN A 57 -9.97 13.13 4.82
C ASN A 57 -10.06 12.63 6.27
N LYS A 58 -9.55 11.43 6.59
CA LYS A 58 -9.76 10.76 7.89
C LYS A 58 -8.54 10.75 8.80
N SER A 59 -7.35 10.90 8.25
CA SER A 59 -6.09 10.88 8.99
C SER A 59 -5.88 12.18 9.76
N ALA A 60 -5.54 12.06 11.04
CA ALA A 60 -5.11 13.20 11.86
C ALA A 60 -3.86 13.90 11.29
N LYS A 61 -3.09 13.23 10.42
CA LYS A 61 -1.88 13.73 9.77
C LYS A 61 -2.09 14.11 8.29
N LYS A 62 -3.33 14.37 7.85
CA LYS A 62 -3.65 14.70 6.45
C LYS A 62 -2.79 15.83 5.86
N ALA A 63 -2.47 16.84 6.67
CA ALA A 63 -1.65 17.98 6.24
C ALA A 63 -0.21 17.58 5.84
N LEU A 64 0.33 16.52 6.45
CA LEU A 64 1.68 16.03 6.14
C LEU A 64 1.72 15.25 4.82
N HIS A 65 0.59 14.65 4.42
CA HIS A 65 0.51 13.86 3.19
C HIS A 65 0.03 14.68 1.99
N LYS A 66 -0.40 15.94 2.16
CA LYS A 66 -1.04 16.76 1.11
C LYS A 66 -0.21 16.90 -0.18
N SER A 67 1.12 16.84 -0.06
CA SER A 67 2.06 17.01 -1.18
C SER A 67 2.48 15.70 -1.83
N VAL A 68 2.14 14.56 -1.23
CA VAL A 68 2.36 13.24 -1.84
C VAL A 68 1.29 13.06 -2.90
N LYS A 69 1.64 12.58 -4.09
CA LYS A 69 0.65 12.34 -5.15
C LYS A 69 -0.21 11.10 -4.83
N ASP A 70 -1.46 11.11 -5.28
CA ASP A 70 -2.36 9.97 -5.04
C ASP A 70 -1.83 8.69 -5.69
N GLU A 71 -1.16 8.79 -6.85
CA GLU A 71 -0.53 7.65 -7.51
C GLU A 71 0.58 7.04 -6.68
N ASP A 72 1.37 7.86 -5.98
CA ASP A 72 2.46 7.38 -5.12
C ASP A 72 1.91 6.70 -3.86
N ILE A 73 0.82 7.23 -3.29
CA ILE A 73 0.09 6.60 -2.19
C ILE A 73 -0.46 5.23 -2.61
N LYS A 74 -1.09 5.16 -3.79
CA LYS A 74 -1.65 3.90 -4.33
C LYS A 74 -0.56 2.87 -4.60
N LYS A 75 0.59 3.29 -5.14
CA LYS A 75 1.76 2.41 -5.33
C LYS A 75 2.32 1.91 -4.01
N ALA A 76 2.44 2.78 -2.99
CA ALA A 76 2.89 2.38 -1.66
C ALA A 76 1.92 1.38 -1.01
N PHE A 77 0.61 1.55 -1.21
CA PHE A 77 -0.40 0.57 -0.78
C PHE A 77 -0.22 -0.77 -1.47
N ALA A 78 -0.13 -0.78 -2.81
CA ALA A 78 0.06 -2.00 -3.58
C ALA A 78 1.36 -2.74 -3.21
N GLU A 79 2.44 -2.01 -2.95
CA GLU A 79 3.70 -2.59 -2.51
C GLU A 79 3.60 -3.16 -1.08
N ALA A 80 2.93 -2.47 -0.16
CA ALA A 80 2.71 -2.96 1.18
C ALA A 80 1.83 -4.22 1.22
N SER A 81 0.92 -4.40 0.27
CA SER A 81 0.09 -5.61 0.14
C SER A 81 0.86 -6.85 -0.35
N LYS A 82 2.08 -6.68 -0.88
CA LYS A 82 2.95 -7.80 -1.28
C LYS A 82 3.76 -8.40 -0.10
N LYS A 83 3.72 -7.76 1.09
CA LYS A 83 4.46 -8.13 2.30
C LYS A 83 3.57 -8.73 3.40
#